data_AF-A0A151QX02-F1
#
_entry.id   AF-A0A151QX02-F1
#
_cell.length_a   1.000
_cell.length_b   1.000
_cell.length_c   1.000
_cell.angle_alpha   90.00
_cell.angle_beta   90.00
_cell.angle_gamma   90.00
#
_symmetry.space_group_name_H-M   'P 1'
#
loop_
_entity.id
_entity.type
_entity.pdbx_description
1 polymer ?
#
loop_
_entity_poly.entity_id
_entity_poly.type
_entity_poly.pdbx_seq_one_letter_code
_entity_poly.pdbx_strand_id
1 'polypeptide(L)'
;MYAVKEPTQVTFLAAEVGNFEFLSVVMSTYPDLIWELNTLGQSIIHVAALHRHSSIFNLIHEIGPTKDFVLTYMDDEGNTLLHCVAKLAPQVLN
;
A
#
# COMPACT_ATOMS: atom_id res chain seq x y z
N MET A 1 -4.76 -21.22 14.43
CA MET A 1 -3.54 -20.46 14.06
C MET A 1 -3.54 -20.35 12.55
N TYR A 2 -3.90 -19.20 12.00
CA TYR A 2 -3.77 -18.95 10.57
C TYR A 2 -2.28 -18.70 10.33
N ALA A 3 -1.59 -19.68 9.74
CA ALA A 3 -0.25 -19.45 9.24
C ALA A 3 -0.33 -18.30 8.23
N VAL A 4 0.51 -17.27 8.43
CA VAL A 4 0.72 -16.20 7.45
C VAL A 4 1.09 -16.89 6.15
N LYS A 5 0.18 -16.87 5.17
CA LYS A 5 0.25 -17.86 4.09
C LYS A 5 1.42 -17.57 3.15
N GLU A 6 1.88 -16.31 3.05
CA GLU A 6 3.11 -15.85 2.39
C GLU A 6 3.60 -14.51 2.98
N PRO A 7 4.90 -14.14 2.91
CA PRO A 7 5.45 -12.88 3.45
C PRO A 7 4.72 -11.62 2.97
N THR A 8 4.21 -11.67 1.75
CA THR A 8 3.36 -10.67 1.11
C THR A 8 2.13 -10.30 1.96
N GLN A 9 1.51 -11.27 2.65
CA GLN A 9 0.34 -10.99 3.47
C GLN A 9 0.68 -10.17 4.72
N VAL A 10 1.83 -10.42 5.35
CA VAL A 10 2.23 -9.67 6.56
C VAL A 10 2.65 -8.24 6.25
N THR A 11 3.20 -7.97 5.06
CA THR A 11 3.54 -6.60 4.64
C THR A 11 2.29 -5.75 4.41
N PHE A 12 1.23 -6.31 3.83
CA PHE A 12 -0.04 -5.60 3.70
C PHE A 12 -0.69 -5.32 5.06
N LEU A 13 -0.69 -6.28 5.99
CA LEU A 13 -1.18 -6.06 7.36
C LEU A 13 -0.37 -4.98 8.08
N ALA A 14 0.95 -4.97 7.92
CA ALA A 14 1.81 -3.94 8.49
C ALA A 14 1.48 -2.56 7.91
N ALA A 15 1.18 -2.47 6.61
CA ALA A 15 0.78 -1.23 5.96
C ALA A 15 -0.59 -0.75 6.46
N GLU A 16 -1.54 -1.66 6.69
CA GLU A 16 -2.87 -1.37 7.21
C GLU A 16 -2.81 -0.75 8.63
N VAL A 17 -2.00 -1.36 9.50
CA VAL A 17 -1.87 -0.92 10.91
C VAL A 17 -0.83 0.18 11.13
N GLY A 18 -0.09 0.58 10.09
CA GLY A 18 0.88 1.68 10.17
C GLY A 18 2.24 1.31 10.76
N ASN A 19 2.66 0.04 10.69
CA ASN A 19 3.95 -0.42 11.23
C ASN A 19 5.10 -0.09 10.26
N PHE A 20 5.55 1.16 10.30
CA PHE A 20 6.61 1.68 9.44
C PHE A 20 7.95 0.99 9.68
N GLU A 21 8.35 0.76 10.92
CA GLU A 21 9.65 0.20 11.27
C GLU A 21 9.85 -1.20 10.68
N PHE A 22 8.79 -2.02 10.69
CA PHE A 22 8.82 -3.33 10.04
C PHE A 22 8.98 -3.18 8.52
N LEU A 23 8.16 -2.33 7.90
CA LEU A 23 8.16 -2.16 6.44
C LEU A 23 9.46 -1.54 5.93
N SER A 24 10.07 -0.60 6.65
CA SER A 24 11.34 0.00 6.24
C SER A 24 12.46 -1.03 6.19
N VAL A 25 12.50 -1.96 7.15
CA VAL A 25 13.50 -3.05 7.16
C VAL A 25 13.21 -4.07 6.06
N VAL A 26 11.96 -4.50 5.92
CA VAL A 26 11.59 -5.54 4.97
C VAL A 26 11.75 -5.04 3.53
N MET A 27 11.31 -3.83 3.21
CA MET A 27 11.38 -3.28 1.86
C MET A 27 12.80 -2.87 1.46
N SER A 28 13.67 -2.49 2.41
CA SER A 28 15.10 -2.30 2.09
C SER A 28 15.84 -3.61 1.84
N THR A 29 15.36 -4.72 2.42
CA THR A 29 15.91 -6.07 2.21
C THR A 29 15.36 -6.71 0.92
N TYR A 30 14.07 -6.49 0.64
CA TYR A 30 13.33 -7.08 -0.48
C TYR A 30 12.58 -5.98 -1.24
N PRO A 31 13.27 -5.18 -2.06
CA PRO A 31 12.68 -4.04 -2.76
C PRO A 31 11.58 -4.43 -3.75
N ASP A 32 11.62 -5.66 -4.28
CA ASP A 32 10.63 -6.16 -5.25
C ASP A 32 9.20 -6.26 -4.68
N LEU A 33 9.05 -6.30 -3.35
CA LEU A 33 7.75 -6.34 -2.67
C LEU A 33 6.87 -5.13 -3.00
N ILE A 34 7.46 -4.03 -3.48
CA ILE A 34 6.70 -2.86 -3.91
C ILE A 34 5.79 -3.14 -5.12
N TRP A 35 6.12 -4.16 -5.91
CA TRP A 35 5.38 -4.58 -7.10
C TRP A 35 4.29 -5.61 -6.78
N GLU A 36 4.27 -6.15 -5.57
CA GLU A 36 3.29 -7.15 -5.17
C GLU A 36 1.91 -6.54 -4.93
N LEU A 37 0.88 -7.33 -5.23
CA LEU A 37 -0.51 -6.97 -5.06
C LEU A 37 -1.18 -7.93 -4.08
N ASN A 38 -2.03 -7.40 -3.22
CA ASN A 38 -2.92 -8.22 -2.40
C ASN A 38 -4.05 -8.81 -3.27
N THR A 39 -4.95 -9.58 -2.66
CA THR A 39 -6.09 -10.19 -3.35
C THR A 39 -7.14 -9.20 -3.88
N LEU A 40 -6.97 -7.89 -3.65
CA LEU A 40 -7.82 -6.80 -4.15
C LEU A 40 -7.13 -5.99 -5.25
N GLY A 41 -5.98 -6.44 -5.75
CA GLY A 41 -5.18 -5.71 -6.74
C GLY A 41 -4.45 -4.49 -6.17
N GLN A 42 -4.28 -4.39 -4.85
CA GLN A 42 -3.69 -3.22 -4.18
C GLN A 42 -2.23 -3.47 -3.80
N SER A 43 -1.36 -2.51 -4.10
CA SER A 43 0.02 -2.51 -3.61
C SER A 43 0.12 -1.98 -2.17
N ILE A 44 1.30 -2.13 -1.54
CA ILE A 44 1.58 -1.62 -0.18
C ILE A 44 1.29 -0.10 -0.10
N ILE A 45 1.57 0.63 -1.19
CA ILE A 45 1.31 2.07 -1.30
C ILE A 45 -0.18 2.38 -1.30
N HIS A 46 -1.00 1.53 -1.94
CA HIS A 46 -2.45 1.70 -1.91
C HIS A 46 -2.97 1.56 -0.48
N VAL A 47 -2.60 0.48 0.20
CA VAL A 47 -3.01 0.22 1.59
C VAL A 47 -2.56 1.35 2.51
N ALA A 48 -1.31 1.81 2.40
CA ALA A 48 -0.81 2.92 3.21
C ALA A 48 -1.60 4.22 3.00
N ALA A 49 -1.94 4.56 1.75
CA ALA A 49 -2.71 5.76 1.46
C ALA A 49 -4.17 5.68 1.96
N LEU A 50 -4.81 4.52 1.78
CA LEU A 50 -6.18 4.25 2.27
C LEU A 50 -6.26 4.44 3.79
N HIS A 51 -5.25 3.98 4.52
CA HIS A 51 -5.18 4.07 5.97
C HIS A 51 -4.48 5.34 6.48
N ARG A 52 -4.12 6.26 5.59
CA ARG A 52 -3.52 7.58 5.88
C ARG A 52 -2.15 7.52 6.57
N HIS A 53 -1.38 6.46 6.32
CA HIS A 53 -0.02 6.30 6.84
C HIS A 53 1.00 6.92 5.89
N SER A 54 1.15 8.24 5.97
CA SER A 54 2.01 9.02 5.04
C SER A 54 3.48 8.61 5.07
N SER A 55 4.02 8.18 6.22
CA SER A 55 5.41 7.68 6.33
C SER A 55 5.66 6.45 5.46
N ILE A 56 4.71 5.53 5.42
CA ILE A 56 4.78 4.31 4.60
C ILE A 56 4.53 4.66 3.13
N PHE A 57 3.55 5.53 2.85
CA PHE A 57 3.29 6.01 1.48
C PHE A 57 4.55 6.61 0.84
N ASN A 58 5.32 7.37 1.61
CA ASN A 58 6.54 8.02 1.13
C ASN A 58 7.65 7.03 0.73
N LEU A 59 7.57 5.74 1.10
CA LEU A 59 8.50 4.71 0.60
C LEU A 59 8.45 4.56 -0.92
N ILE A 60 7.37 5.02 -1.58
CA ILE A 60 7.29 5.04 -3.04
C ILE A 60 8.41 5.87 -3.71
N HIS A 61 9.02 6.80 -2.97
CA HIS A 61 10.11 7.62 -3.50
C HIS A 61 11.44 6.85 -3.64
N GLU A 62 11.59 5.74 -2.92
CA GLU A 62 12.79 4.89 -2.95
C GLU A 62 12.92 4.10 -4.26
N ILE A 63 11.82 3.90 -4.99
CA ILE A 63 11.77 3.14 -6.24
C ILE A 63 12.19 3.99 -7.46
N GLY A 64 12.36 5.31 -7.27
CA GLY A 64 12.79 6.21 -8.33
C GLY A 64 11.73 6.47 -9.41
N PRO A 65 12.13 6.73 -10.68
CA PRO A 65 11.23 7.16 -11.75
C PRO A 65 10.13 6.16 -12.13
N THR A 66 10.29 4.88 -11.79
CA THR A 66 9.32 3.83 -12.11
C THR A 66 8.13 3.80 -11.14
N LYS A 67 8.12 4.64 -10.10
CA LYS A 67 7.01 4.77 -9.15
C LYS A 67 5.65 5.05 -9.81
N ASP A 68 5.66 5.70 -10.98
CA ASP A 68 4.45 6.09 -11.68
C ASP A 68 3.63 4.85 -12.10
N PHE A 69 4.28 3.70 -12.35
CA PHE A 69 3.59 2.45 -12.64
C PHE A 69 2.75 1.97 -11.46
N VAL A 70 3.30 2.02 -10.23
CA VAL A 70 2.57 1.64 -9.02
C VAL A 70 1.35 2.53 -8.82
N LEU A 71 1.45 3.82 -9.13
CA LEU A 71 0.33 4.77 -9.02
C LEU A 71 -0.75 4.57 -10.10
N THR A 72 -0.46 3.86 -11.18
CA THR A 72 -1.42 3.55 -12.26
C THR A 72 -2.24 2.30 -12.01
N TYR A 73 -1.93 1.51 -10.99
CA TYR A 73 -2.74 0.33 -10.67
C TYR A 73 -4.17 0.73 -10.29
N MET A 74 -5.08 -0.17 -10.64
CA MET A 74 -6.49 -0.09 -10.30
C MET A 74 -6.84 -1.30 -9.45
N ASP A 75 -7.72 -1.11 -8.48
CA ASP A 75 -8.32 -2.24 -7.77
C ASP A 75 -9.26 -3.03 -8.71
N ASP A 76 -9.78 -4.16 -8.23
CA ASP A 76 -10.68 -5.02 -9.00
C ASP A 76 -12.00 -4.32 -9.42
N GLU A 77 -12.33 -3.17 -8.83
CA GLU A 77 -13.48 -2.34 -9.21
C GLU A 77 -13.13 -1.26 -10.24
N GLY A 78 -11.88 -1.18 -10.68
CA GLY A 78 -11.40 -0.15 -11.61
C GLY A 78 -11.15 1.21 -10.95
N ASN A 79 -11.12 1.29 -9.61
CA ASN A 79 -10.79 2.52 -8.92
C ASN A 79 -9.26 2.71 -8.90
N THR A 80 -8.79 3.91 -9.26
CA THR A 80 -7.40 4.28 -9.00
C THR A 80 -7.19 4.62 -7.53
N LEU A 81 -5.92 4.62 -7.08
CA LEU A 81 -5.54 5.08 -5.74
C LEU A 81 -6.25 6.38 -5.31
N LEU A 82 -6.33 7.36 -6.22
CA LEU A 82 -6.95 8.66 -5.94
C LEU A 82 -8.45 8.53 -5.68
N HIS A 83 -9.15 7.68 -6.44
CA HIS A 83 -10.57 7.41 -6.23
C HIS A 83 -10.80 6.78 -4.84
N CYS A 84 -9.99 5.79 -4.47
CA CYS A 84 -10.18 5.07 -3.21
C CYS A 84 -9.91 5.97 -1.99
N VAL A 85 -8.86 6.80 -2.03
CA VAL A 85 -8.57 7.77 -0.96
C VAL A 85 -9.67 8.84 -0.85
N ALA A 86 -10.22 9.30 -1.97
CA ALA A 86 -11.31 10.27 -1.99
C ALA A 86 -12.61 9.73 -1.38
N LYS A 87 -12.96 8.46 -1.64
CA LYS A 87 -14.12 7.79 -1.02
C LYS A 87 -14.04 7.75 0.52
N LEU A 88 -12.83 7.72 1.07
CA LEU A 88 -12.58 7.68 2.52
C LEU A 88 -12.48 9.06 3.17
N ALA A 89 -12.52 10.15 2.40
CA ALA A 89 -12.60 11.49 2.98
C ALA A 89 -13.88 11.59 3.82
N PRO A 90 -13.84 12.21 5.01
CA PRO A 90 -15.06 12.48 5.76
C PRO A 90 -16.03 13.20 4.83
N GLN A 91 -17.24 12.66 4.67
CA GLN A 91 -18.30 13.43 4.05
C GLN A 91 -18.38 14.71 4.86
N VAL A 92 -18.16 15.85 4.21
CA VAL A 92 -18.31 17.15 4.87
C VAL A 92 -19.79 17.22 5.23
N LEU A 93 -20.13 16.86 6.47
CA LEU A 93 -21.46 17.02 7.02
C LEU A 93 -21.68 18.53 7.12
N ASN A 94 -22.49 19.01 6.18
CA ASN A 94 -23.03 20.35 6.08
C ASN A 94 -23.95 20.69 7.25
#